data_AF-A0A1H5LCM0-F1
#
_entry.id   AF-A0A1H5LCM0-F1
#
_cell.length_a   1.000
_cell.length_b   1.000
_cell.length_c   1.000
_cell.angle_alpha   90.00
_cell.angle_beta   90.00
_cell.angle_gamma   90.00
#
_symmetry.space_group_name_H-M   'P 1'
#
loop_
_entity.id
_entity.type
_entity.pdbx_description
1 polymer ?
#
loop_
_entity_poly.entity_id
_entity_poly.type
_entity_poly.pdbx_seq_one_letter_code
_entity_poly.pdbx_strand_id
1 'polypeptide(L)'
;MTDSRTPTPDELDAALESALRGPSIVSGADLASVPVRFDYGMTLGIDATAGGRLWSASIAGGDNHLAFVVLRRSDDGGRTWSDPVTLVNPGSADDALRRRSLVGAVWVDPHNRLWLFVDQAVTYFDGRAGTWALSSPDADADELTWSAPRRIADGALLNKPVVLSDRSWVMTGSLWDRTRIEPGQPASVAPWAVNPFHDHFGDLDEHRGAWVRRSLDEGLSWEHTATIRFGPPEFDEPRLVQRTDGTLWLTARLASGGLAETTGDPTATRWKQPRPSSVIRQPSSRHALQRLRSGALLLVKNGSELGRPAPGHGRSELTAYLSHDDGVTWTRGLVLDGRSKVAYPDIAELPYGRICVSYDHNRRTDGQVLLARFTEDAITAGRSDLVERIVVSEPDPAARDARLHRESNPHANA
;
A
#
# COMPACT_ATOMS: atom_id res chain seq x y z
N MET A 1 37.38 8.21 -5.57
CA MET A 1 36.57 9.33 -6.09
C MET A 1 35.93 8.86 -7.38
N THR A 2 34.84 8.10 -7.29
CA THR A 2 34.03 7.79 -8.47
C THR A 2 33.00 8.90 -8.59
N ASP A 3 33.12 9.66 -9.66
CA ASP A 3 32.26 10.78 -10.02
C ASP A 3 30.80 10.35 -9.91
N SER A 4 30.02 11.03 -9.09
CA SER A 4 28.56 10.90 -9.09
C SER A 4 28.09 11.43 -10.44
N ARG A 5 28.02 10.57 -11.46
CA ARG A 5 27.65 10.99 -12.81
C ARG A 5 26.25 11.57 -12.77
N THR A 6 26.15 12.90 -12.87
CA THR A 6 24.89 13.60 -13.09
C THR A 6 24.32 13.13 -14.43
N PRO A 7 23.04 12.68 -14.48
CA PRO A 7 22.40 12.34 -15.75
C PRO A 7 22.40 13.55 -16.69
N THR A 8 22.60 13.28 -17.98
CA THR A 8 22.48 14.28 -19.03
C THR A 8 21.01 14.70 -19.23
N PRO A 9 20.73 15.88 -19.79
CA PRO A 9 19.35 16.29 -20.11
C PRO A 9 18.59 15.24 -20.95
N ASP A 10 19.23 14.67 -21.98
CA ASP A 10 18.62 13.64 -22.83
C ASP A 10 18.25 12.37 -22.04
N GLU A 11 19.06 11.97 -21.06
CA GLU A 11 18.73 10.83 -20.18
C GLU A 11 17.57 11.15 -19.24
N LEU A 12 17.44 12.39 -18.78
CA LEU A 12 16.29 12.83 -17.97
C LEU A 12 15.02 12.82 -18.82
N ASP A 13 15.05 13.36 -20.04
CA ASP A 13 13.91 13.36 -20.95
C ASP A 13 13.49 11.92 -21.30
N ALA A 14 14.44 11.06 -21.65
CA ALA A 14 14.18 9.64 -21.93
C ALA A 14 13.60 8.91 -20.69
N ALA A 15 14.04 9.26 -19.48
CA ALA A 15 13.50 8.71 -18.26
C ALA A 15 12.05 9.18 -17.99
N LEU A 16 11.73 10.44 -18.27
CA LEU A 16 10.38 10.99 -18.13
C LEU A 16 9.40 10.39 -19.14
N GLU A 17 9.85 10.11 -20.36
CA GLU A 17 9.10 9.35 -21.36
C GLU A 17 8.90 7.90 -20.90
N SER A 18 9.96 7.27 -20.38
CA SER A 18 9.89 5.91 -19.83
C SER A 18 8.90 5.80 -18.67
N ALA A 19 8.84 6.81 -17.80
CA ALA A 19 7.92 6.86 -16.67
C ALA A 19 6.44 6.74 -17.06
N LEU A 20 6.09 7.07 -18.32
CA LEU A 20 4.74 6.97 -18.87
C LEU A 20 4.45 5.65 -19.59
N ARG A 21 5.43 4.74 -19.70
CA ARG A 21 5.18 3.37 -20.18
C ARG A 21 4.62 2.53 -19.03
N GLY A 22 3.61 1.71 -19.33
CA GLY A 22 3.04 0.80 -18.33
C GLY A 22 4.08 -0.22 -17.83
N PRO A 23 3.90 -0.73 -16.59
CA PRO A 23 4.76 -1.78 -16.08
C PRO A 23 4.62 -3.07 -16.90
N SER A 24 5.67 -3.87 -16.93
CA SER A 24 5.61 -5.22 -17.52
C SER A 24 5.12 -6.25 -16.51
N ILE A 25 4.50 -7.31 -17.01
CA ILE A 25 3.87 -8.35 -16.19
C ILE A 25 4.51 -9.68 -16.55
N VAL A 26 4.88 -10.46 -15.54
CA VAL A 26 5.30 -11.85 -15.69
C VAL A 26 4.35 -12.72 -14.88
N SER A 27 3.68 -13.68 -15.50
CA SER A 27 2.69 -14.54 -14.85
C SER A 27 2.65 -15.93 -15.48
N GLY A 28 2.04 -16.89 -14.78
CA GLY A 28 1.88 -18.25 -15.30
C GLY A 28 3.22 -18.94 -15.57
N ALA A 29 3.32 -19.63 -16.71
CA ALA A 29 4.52 -20.39 -17.09
C ALA A 29 5.78 -19.54 -17.21
N ASP A 30 5.66 -18.25 -17.53
CA ASP A 30 6.81 -17.36 -17.71
C ASP A 30 7.59 -17.13 -16.41
N LEU A 31 6.95 -17.32 -15.24
CA LEU A 31 7.60 -17.22 -13.94
C LEU A 31 8.69 -18.27 -13.73
N ALA A 32 8.58 -19.43 -14.38
CA ALA A 32 9.62 -20.47 -14.31
C ALA A 32 10.97 -19.99 -14.89
N SER A 33 10.95 -18.98 -15.76
CA SER A 33 12.14 -18.38 -16.35
C SER A 33 12.78 -17.27 -15.51
N VAL A 34 12.09 -16.81 -14.45
CA VAL A 34 12.58 -15.73 -13.59
C VAL A 34 13.06 -16.33 -12.27
N PRO A 35 14.37 -16.36 -11.99
CA PRO A 35 14.89 -16.80 -10.71
C PRO A 35 14.60 -15.71 -9.65
N VAL A 36 13.35 -15.63 -9.19
CA VAL A 36 12.96 -14.69 -8.15
C VAL A 36 13.43 -15.24 -6.81
N ARG A 37 14.48 -14.62 -6.27
CA ARG A 37 14.79 -14.78 -4.85
C ARG A 37 14.26 -13.56 -4.12
N PHE A 38 13.17 -13.76 -3.39
CA PHE A 38 12.58 -12.73 -2.54
C PHE A 38 13.62 -12.30 -1.51
N ASP A 39 14.01 -11.03 -1.51
CA ASP A 39 15.08 -10.48 -0.65
C ASP A 39 14.55 -9.44 0.36
N TYR A 40 13.28 -9.06 0.19
CA TYR A 40 12.60 -7.98 0.90
C TYR A 40 11.10 -8.24 0.91
N GLY A 41 10.39 -7.80 1.95
CA GLY A 41 8.94 -7.88 2.02
C GLY A 41 8.34 -6.67 2.70
N MET A 42 7.43 -6.02 1.98
CA MET A 42 6.52 -4.99 2.51
C MET A 42 5.15 -5.21 1.89
N THR A 43 4.11 -5.36 2.70
CA THR A 43 2.76 -5.63 2.19
C THR A 43 2.21 -4.42 1.43
N LEU A 44 1.56 -4.68 0.28
CA LEU A 44 0.73 -3.73 -0.43
C LEU A 44 -0.73 -3.87 -0.02
N GLY A 45 -1.16 -5.09 0.27
CA GLY A 45 -2.50 -5.35 0.76
C GLY A 45 -2.90 -6.82 0.67
N ILE A 46 -4.14 -7.07 1.05
CA ILE A 46 -4.79 -8.38 0.97
C ILE A 46 -6.26 -8.22 0.58
N ASP A 47 -6.76 -9.17 -0.21
CA ASP A 47 -8.20 -9.29 -0.42
C ASP A 47 -8.65 -10.73 -0.61
N ALA A 48 -9.95 -10.96 -0.49
CA ALA A 48 -10.55 -12.28 -0.54
C ALA A 48 -11.66 -12.36 -1.59
N THR A 49 -11.76 -13.50 -2.28
CA THR A 49 -12.93 -13.83 -3.10
C THR A 49 -14.07 -14.34 -2.21
N ALA A 50 -15.29 -14.36 -2.76
CA ALA A 50 -16.43 -14.96 -2.06
C ALA A 50 -16.25 -16.47 -1.85
N GLY A 51 -15.48 -17.15 -2.71
CA GLY A 51 -15.10 -18.55 -2.58
C GLY A 51 -14.07 -18.83 -1.47
N GLY A 52 -13.48 -17.78 -0.89
CA GLY A 52 -12.52 -17.90 0.22
C GLY A 52 -11.05 -18.00 -0.22
N ARG A 53 -10.74 -17.79 -1.51
CA ARG A 53 -9.37 -17.58 -1.97
C ARG A 53 -8.87 -16.22 -1.49
N LEU A 54 -7.63 -16.17 -1.02
CA LEU A 54 -6.95 -14.93 -0.66
C LEU A 54 -5.90 -14.56 -1.68
N TRP A 55 -5.74 -13.26 -1.88
CA TRP A 55 -4.70 -12.64 -2.69
C TRP A 55 -3.87 -11.71 -1.81
N SER A 56 -2.54 -11.87 -1.80
CA SER A 56 -1.62 -10.98 -1.09
C SER A 56 -0.63 -10.37 -2.08
N ALA A 57 -0.57 -9.05 -2.09
CA ALA A 57 0.41 -8.29 -2.86
C ALA A 57 1.47 -7.71 -1.93
N SER A 58 2.73 -7.76 -2.35
CA SER A 58 3.88 -7.27 -1.58
C SER A 58 4.97 -6.71 -2.49
N ILE A 59 5.89 -5.93 -1.89
CA ILE A 59 7.10 -5.42 -2.55
C ILE A 59 8.27 -6.34 -2.25
N ALA A 60 9.08 -6.57 -3.28
CA ALA A 60 10.43 -7.14 -3.22
C ALA A 60 11.46 -6.18 -3.82
N GLY A 61 12.76 -6.47 -3.71
CA GLY A 61 13.84 -5.62 -4.27
C GLY A 61 14.28 -4.45 -3.37
N GLY A 62 13.52 -4.14 -2.30
CA GLY A 62 13.85 -3.13 -1.31
C GLY A 62 12.87 -1.95 -1.26
N ASP A 63 13.10 -1.00 -0.35
CA ASP A 63 12.37 0.27 -0.28
C ASP A 63 13.13 1.37 -1.05
N ASN A 64 13.38 1.10 -2.34
CA ASN A 64 14.22 1.93 -3.20
C ASN A 64 13.86 1.75 -4.69
N HIS A 65 14.71 2.26 -5.59
CA HIS A 65 14.48 2.23 -7.03
C HIS A 65 14.52 0.84 -7.69
N LEU A 66 14.86 -0.22 -6.95
CA LEU A 66 14.86 -1.62 -7.41
C LEU A 66 13.55 -2.35 -7.09
N ALA A 67 12.60 -1.66 -6.45
CA ALA A 67 11.38 -2.26 -5.94
C ALA A 67 10.43 -2.72 -7.05
N PHE A 68 9.89 -3.92 -6.92
CA PHE A 68 8.89 -4.51 -7.80
C PHE A 68 7.80 -5.24 -7.00
N VAL A 69 6.67 -5.54 -7.66
CA VAL A 69 5.50 -6.13 -6.99
C VAL A 69 5.45 -7.63 -7.19
N VAL A 70 5.08 -8.35 -6.13
CA VAL A 70 4.87 -9.79 -6.09
C VAL A 70 3.45 -10.08 -5.61
N LEU A 71 2.71 -10.88 -6.39
CA LEU A 71 1.39 -11.40 -6.01
C LEU A 71 1.48 -12.89 -5.66
N ARG A 72 0.77 -13.29 -4.60
CA ARG A 72 0.60 -14.68 -4.16
C ARG A 72 -0.86 -14.97 -3.87
N ARG A 73 -1.23 -16.26 -3.86
CA ARG A 73 -2.55 -16.70 -3.45
C ARG A 73 -2.53 -17.73 -2.34
N SER A 74 -3.68 -17.88 -1.68
CA SER A 74 -3.97 -18.98 -0.78
C SER A 74 -5.37 -19.53 -1.05
N ASP A 75 -5.47 -20.84 -1.17
CA ASP A 75 -6.70 -21.58 -1.48
C ASP A 75 -7.30 -22.28 -0.23
N ASP A 76 -6.66 -22.15 0.94
CA ASP A 76 -7.05 -22.84 2.18
C ASP A 76 -7.38 -21.88 3.34
N GLY A 77 -7.78 -20.66 2.99
CA GLY A 77 -8.12 -19.61 3.96
C GLY A 77 -6.90 -18.98 4.64
N GLY A 78 -5.76 -18.95 3.96
CA GLY A 78 -4.55 -18.26 4.39
C GLY A 78 -3.59 -19.10 5.21
N ARG A 79 -3.80 -20.43 5.29
CA ARG A 79 -2.95 -21.34 6.07
C ARG A 79 -1.66 -21.69 5.33
N THR A 80 -1.75 -21.86 4.02
CA THR A 80 -0.60 -22.02 3.13
C THR A 80 -0.66 -21.02 1.99
N TRP A 81 0.50 -20.67 1.46
CA TRP A 81 0.64 -19.65 0.41
C TRP A 81 1.45 -20.19 -0.75
N SER A 82 1.04 -19.82 -1.96
CA SER A 82 1.73 -20.21 -3.19
C SER A 82 3.10 -19.53 -3.30
N ASP A 83 3.94 -20.09 -4.17
CA ASP A 83 4.98 -19.32 -4.85
C ASP A 83 4.39 -18.09 -5.57
N PRO A 84 5.22 -17.10 -5.99
CA PRO A 84 4.71 -15.98 -6.77
C PRO A 84 3.91 -16.46 -7.97
N VAL A 85 2.75 -15.84 -8.21
CA VAL A 85 1.88 -16.13 -9.37
C VAL A 85 1.80 -14.95 -10.35
N THR A 86 2.27 -13.78 -9.95
CA THR A 86 2.48 -12.63 -10.83
C THR A 86 3.60 -11.75 -10.27
N LEU A 87 4.46 -11.25 -11.16
CA LEU A 87 5.38 -10.14 -10.90
C LEU A 87 4.95 -8.94 -11.74
N VAL A 88 4.99 -7.75 -11.15
CA VAL A 88 4.81 -6.50 -11.89
C VAL A 88 6.11 -5.70 -11.79
N ASN A 89 6.76 -5.55 -12.93
CA ASN A 89 8.06 -4.90 -13.05
C ASN A 89 7.86 -3.48 -13.62
N PRO A 90 8.20 -2.44 -12.84
CA PRO A 90 7.97 -1.04 -13.22
C PRO A 90 8.92 -0.53 -14.30
N GLY A 91 10.02 -1.24 -14.56
CA GLY A 91 11.09 -0.80 -15.45
C GLY A 91 11.76 -1.94 -16.19
N SER A 92 12.58 -1.59 -17.17
CA SER A 92 13.46 -2.51 -17.88
C SER A 92 14.93 -2.24 -17.54
N ALA A 93 15.83 -3.16 -17.90
CA ALA A 93 17.26 -2.93 -17.75
C ALA A 93 17.80 -1.83 -18.69
N ASP A 94 17.07 -1.54 -19.76
CA ASP A 94 17.45 -0.57 -20.80
C ASP A 94 16.94 0.86 -20.50
N ASP A 95 16.18 1.05 -19.41
CA ASP A 95 15.72 2.38 -19.01
C ASP A 95 16.92 3.24 -18.57
N ALA A 96 17.02 4.47 -19.10
CA ALA A 96 18.10 5.42 -18.81
C ALA A 96 18.27 5.67 -17.29
N LEU A 97 17.14 5.71 -16.57
CA LEU A 97 17.08 5.71 -15.12
C LEU A 97 16.06 4.67 -14.64
N ARG A 98 16.37 4.03 -13.50
CA ARG A 98 15.53 2.98 -12.92
C ARG A 98 14.16 3.51 -12.52
N ARG A 99 13.13 2.72 -12.80
CA ARG A 99 11.76 2.88 -12.32
C ARG A 99 11.47 1.88 -11.20
N ARG A 100 10.60 2.26 -10.27
CA ARG A 100 10.18 1.42 -9.14
C ARG A 100 8.67 1.39 -8.96
N SER A 101 8.21 0.42 -8.17
CA SER A 101 6.90 0.40 -7.51
C SER A 101 7.12 0.15 -6.02
N LEU A 102 6.65 1.05 -5.16
CA LEU A 102 6.80 0.90 -3.69
C LEU A 102 5.46 0.71 -3.00
N VAL A 103 4.38 1.17 -3.62
CA VAL A 103 3.06 1.06 -3.03
C VAL A 103 2.01 0.69 -4.07
N GLY A 104 0.87 0.24 -3.56
CA GLY A 104 -0.20 -0.28 -4.36
C GLY A 104 -1.30 -0.88 -3.49
N ALA A 105 -2.25 -1.53 -4.12
CA ALA A 105 -3.29 -2.31 -3.45
C ALA A 105 -3.73 -3.47 -4.35
N VAL A 106 -4.09 -4.59 -3.72
CA VAL A 106 -4.85 -5.66 -4.35
C VAL A 106 -6.30 -5.54 -3.93
N TRP A 107 -7.23 -5.76 -4.86
CA TRP A 107 -8.65 -5.63 -4.60
C TRP A 107 -9.46 -6.62 -5.43
N VAL A 108 -10.38 -7.34 -4.80
CA VAL A 108 -11.38 -8.14 -5.50
C VAL A 108 -12.66 -7.31 -5.54
N ASP A 109 -13.09 -6.97 -6.75
CA ASP A 109 -14.27 -6.13 -6.92
C ASP A 109 -15.58 -6.92 -6.76
N PRO A 110 -16.76 -6.25 -6.73
CA PRO A 110 -18.04 -6.92 -6.57
C PRO A 110 -18.41 -7.93 -7.67
N HIS A 111 -17.70 -7.92 -8.80
CA HIS A 111 -17.89 -8.82 -9.95
C HIS A 111 -16.85 -9.94 -9.99
N ASN A 112 -16.12 -10.14 -8.89
CA ASN A 112 -15.03 -11.12 -8.77
C ASN A 112 -13.85 -10.86 -9.71
N ARG A 113 -13.67 -9.64 -10.20
CA ARG A 113 -12.45 -9.29 -10.95
C ARG A 113 -11.35 -8.96 -9.96
N LEU A 114 -10.15 -9.47 -10.22
CA LEU A 114 -8.96 -9.15 -9.43
C LEU A 114 -8.32 -7.89 -9.99
N TRP A 115 -8.10 -6.89 -9.15
CA TRP A 115 -7.40 -5.66 -9.48
C TRP A 115 -6.06 -5.60 -8.76
N LEU A 116 -5.04 -5.15 -9.49
CA LEU A 116 -3.80 -4.65 -8.93
C LEU A 116 -3.65 -3.18 -9.28
N PHE A 117 -3.49 -2.36 -8.26
CA PHE A 117 -3.07 -0.98 -8.39
C PHE A 117 -1.61 -0.90 -7.96
N VAL A 118 -0.77 -0.26 -8.76
CA VAL A 118 0.65 -0.10 -8.47
C VAL A 118 1.07 1.33 -8.76
N ASP A 119 1.90 1.90 -7.91
CA ASP A 119 2.55 3.15 -8.23
C ASP A 119 3.82 2.93 -9.07
N GLN A 120 4.20 3.93 -9.85
CA GLN A 120 5.40 3.91 -10.66
C GLN A 120 6.07 5.28 -10.59
N ALA A 121 7.38 5.31 -10.31
CA ALA A 121 8.17 6.54 -10.35
C ALA A 121 9.58 6.24 -10.88
N VAL A 122 10.23 7.24 -11.48
CA VAL A 122 11.67 7.20 -11.73
C VAL A 122 12.39 7.51 -10.42
N THR A 123 13.55 6.89 -10.17
CA THR A 123 14.31 7.01 -8.91
C THR A 123 13.47 6.56 -7.71
N TYR A 124 13.53 7.25 -6.57
CA TYR A 124 12.57 7.05 -5.48
C TYR A 124 11.25 7.77 -5.74
N PHE A 125 11.30 9.05 -6.14
CA PHE A 125 10.13 9.83 -6.51
C PHE A 125 10.61 10.98 -7.40
N ASP A 126 10.05 11.07 -8.59
CA ASP A 126 10.40 12.07 -9.61
C ASP A 126 9.56 13.35 -9.50
N GLY A 127 8.67 13.45 -8.50
CA GLY A 127 7.76 14.57 -8.32
C GLY A 127 6.38 14.39 -8.95
N ARG A 128 6.20 13.39 -9.83
CA ARG A 128 4.92 13.06 -10.49
C ARG A 128 4.41 11.67 -10.11
N ALA A 129 5.26 10.66 -10.14
CA ALA A 129 4.91 9.24 -10.08
C ALA A 129 3.77 8.88 -11.06
N GLY A 130 3.03 7.81 -10.78
CA GLY A 130 1.86 7.42 -11.55
C GLY A 130 1.20 6.18 -10.95
N THR A 131 -0.11 6.25 -10.73
CA THR A 131 -0.90 5.10 -10.32
C THR A 131 -1.40 4.37 -11.56
N TRP A 132 -1.07 3.09 -11.67
CA TRP A 132 -1.46 2.19 -12.73
C TRP A 132 -2.43 1.14 -12.21
N ALA A 133 -3.41 0.75 -13.03
CA ALA A 133 -4.34 -0.31 -12.74
C ALA A 133 -4.19 -1.45 -13.76
N LEU A 134 -4.22 -2.67 -13.24
CA LEU A 134 -4.29 -3.92 -13.97
C LEU A 134 -5.45 -4.73 -13.44
N SER A 135 -6.08 -5.54 -14.28
CA SER A 135 -7.19 -6.40 -13.87
C SER A 135 -7.18 -7.75 -14.54
N SER A 136 -7.61 -8.78 -13.81
CA SER A 136 -7.96 -10.11 -14.32
C SER A 136 -9.47 -10.32 -14.16
N PRO A 137 -10.16 -10.87 -15.18
CA PRO A 137 -11.62 -10.95 -15.19
C PRO A 137 -12.20 -11.90 -14.15
N ASP A 138 -11.40 -12.82 -13.62
CA ASP A 138 -11.82 -13.78 -12.59
C ASP A 138 -10.70 -13.98 -11.56
N ALA A 139 -11.01 -13.67 -10.31
CA ALA A 139 -10.12 -13.81 -9.16
C ALA A 139 -10.03 -15.27 -8.66
N ASP A 140 -10.92 -16.15 -9.08
CA ASP A 140 -10.90 -17.59 -8.72
C ASP A 140 -10.32 -18.47 -9.84
N ALA A 141 -9.91 -17.89 -10.97
CA ALA A 141 -9.26 -18.62 -12.06
C ALA A 141 -7.95 -19.28 -11.62
N ASP A 142 -7.67 -20.48 -12.15
CA ASP A 142 -6.42 -21.19 -11.87
C ASP A 142 -5.20 -20.45 -12.41
N GLU A 143 -5.36 -19.76 -13.55
CA GLU A 143 -4.37 -18.88 -14.16
C GLU A 143 -4.97 -17.49 -14.38
N LEU A 144 -4.21 -16.45 -14.03
CA LEU A 144 -4.65 -15.06 -14.21
C LEU A 144 -4.34 -14.59 -15.63
N THR A 145 -5.29 -13.87 -16.23
CA THR A 145 -5.08 -13.16 -17.49
C THR A 145 -5.19 -11.67 -17.23
N TRP A 146 -4.08 -10.95 -17.34
CA TRP A 146 -4.03 -9.53 -17.05
C TRP A 146 -4.40 -8.67 -18.26
N SER A 147 -5.17 -7.62 -18.01
CA SER A 147 -5.35 -6.50 -18.95
C SER A 147 -4.05 -5.73 -19.17
N ALA A 148 -3.98 -4.98 -20.28
CA ALA A 148 -2.90 -4.02 -20.47
C ALA A 148 -2.92 -2.96 -19.32
N PRO A 149 -1.77 -2.62 -18.73
CA PRO A 149 -1.73 -1.64 -17.65
C PRO A 149 -2.27 -0.28 -18.11
N ARG A 150 -3.15 0.31 -17.31
CA ARG A 150 -3.73 1.62 -17.59
C ARG A 150 -3.37 2.63 -16.50
N ARG A 151 -2.83 3.78 -16.90
CA ARG A 151 -2.55 4.87 -15.98
C ARG A 151 -3.84 5.57 -15.56
N ILE A 152 -4.01 5.79 -14.26
CA ILE A 152 -5.23 6.35 -13.65
C ILE A 152 -5.01 7.76 -13.11
N ALA A 153 -3.83 8.02 -12.54
CA ALA A 153 -3.54 9.29 -11.85
C ALA A 153 -2.04 9.54 -11.73
N ASP A 154 -1.67 10.78 -11.45
CA ASP A 154 -0.38 11.11 -10.82
C ASP A 154 -0.40 10.69 -9.34
N GLY A 155 0.80 10.51 -8.77
CA GLY A 155 0.97 10.05 -7.40
C GLY A 155 0.70 8.55 -7.22
N ALA A 156 0.44 8.17 -5.98
CA ALA A 156 0.43 6.79 -5.54
C ALA A 156 -0.84 6.42 -4.76
N LEU A 157 -1.45 5.29 -5.11
CA LEU A 157 -2.56 4.68 -4.38
C LEU A 157 -2.02 3.57 -3.46
N LEU A 158 -2.27 3.71 -2.16
CA LEU A 158 -1.85 2.72 -1.16
C LEU A 158 -2.98 1.79 -0.72
N ASN A 159 -4.23 2.19 -0.89
CA ASN A 159 -5.36 1.56 -0.25
C ASN A 159 -6.43 1.21 -1.28
N LYS A 160 -7.03 0.03 -1.12
CA LYS A 160 -8.03 -0.47 -2.06
C LYS A 160 -9.26 0.46 -2.17
N PRO A 161 -9.87 0.56 -3.36
CA PRO A 161 -11.11 1.30 -3.56
C PRO A 161 -12.24 0.81 -2.64
N VAL A 162 -13.27 1.65 -2.49
CA VAL A 162 -14.54 1.27 -1.85
C VAL A 162 -15.68 1.41 -2.84
N VAL A 163 -16.71 0.59 -2.65
CA VAL A 163 -17.99 0.72 -3.36
C VAL A 163 -18.97 1.42 -2.43
N LEU A 164 -19.51 2.53 -2.89
CA LEU A 164 -20.49 3.30 -2.14
C LEU A 164 -21.90 2.71 -2.29
N SER A 165 -22.82 3.14 -1.42
CA SER A 165 -24.22 2.74 -1.42
C SER A 165 -24.95 3.01 -2.74
N ASP A 166 -24.51 4.01 -3.51
CA ASP A 166 -25.03 4.34 -4.83
C ASP A 166 -24.37 3.54 -5.97
N ARG A 167 -23.59 2.51 -5.63
CA ARG A 167 -22.84 1.63 -6.54
C ARG A 167 -21.63 2.28 -7.23
N SER A 168 -21.41 3.59 -7.05
CA SER A 168 -20.19 4.23 -7.53
C SER A 168 -18.97 3.74 -6.75
N TRP A 169 -17.81 3.75 -7.41
CA TRP A 169 -16.56 3.36 -6.77
C TRP A 169 -15.75 4.60 -6.45
N VAL A 170 -15.12 4.62 -5.28
CA VAL A 170 -14.24 5.71 -4.87
C VAL A 170 -12.89 5.15 -4.47
N MET A 171 -11.83 5.77 -4.98
CA MET A 171 -10.46 5.48 -4.58
C MET A 171 -9.77 6.75 -4.11
N THR A 172 -8.73 6.55 -3.31
CA THR A 172 -7.91 7.63 -2.78
C THR A 172 -6.44 7.30 -2.95
N GLY A 173 -5.65 8.29 -3.32
CA GLY A 173 -4.20 8.20 -3.32
C GLY A 173 -3.60 9.53 -2.92
N SER A 174 -2.30 9.66 -3.02
CA SER A 174 -1.60 10.89 -2.67
C SER A 174 -0.57 11.23 -3.73
N LEU A 175 -0.59 12.48 -4.19
CA LEU A 175 0.56 13.06 -4.84
C LEU A 175 1.42 13.69 -3.76
N TRP A 176 2.57 13.07 -3.49
CA TRP A 176 3.41 13.45 -2.38
C TRP A 176 3.97 14.86 -2.52
N ASP A 177 4.24 15.47 -1.36
CA ASP A 177 4.88 16.77 -1.24
C ASP A 177 6.30 16.78 -1.87
N ARG A 178 6.78 17.95 -2.29
CA ARG A 178 8.12 18.12 -2.91
C ARG A 178 9.26 17.64 -2.01
N THR A 179 9.09 17.74 -0.69
CA THR A 179 10.06 17.20 0.29
C THR A 179 10.31 15.69 0.14
N ARG A 180 9.47 14.98 -0.62
CA ARG A 180 9.61 13.55 -0.93
C ARG A 180 10.33 13.26 -2.24
N ILE A 181 10.75 14.28 -2.99
CA ILE A 181 11.61 14.12 -4.17
C ILE A 181 13.06 13.87 -3.71
N GLU A 182 13.44 14.37 -2.53
CA GLU A 182 14.80 14.31 -1.98
C GLU A 182 15.13 13.18 -0.96
N PRO A 183 14.30 12.15 -0.67
CA PRO A 183 14.49 11.39 0.54
C PRO A 183 15.82 10.64 0.49
N GLY A 184 16.48 10.65 1.65
CA GLY A 184 17.84 10.17 1.91
C GLY A 184 18.06 8.70 1.58
N GLN A 185 18.10 8.43 0.28
CA GLN A 185 18.55 7.17 -0.27
C GLN A 185 20.07 7.08 -0.06
N PRO A 186 20.60 5.94 0.39
CA PRO A 186 22.03 5.78 0.53
C PRO A 186 22.73 6.04 -0.81
N ALA A 187 23.96 6.56 -0.78
CA ALA A 187 24.73 6.88 -1.99
C ALA A 187 24.91 5.69 -2.95
N SER A 188 24.73 4.45 -2.47
CA SER A 188 24.68 3.21 -3.27
C SER A 188 23.52 3.13 -4.26
N VAL A 189 22.42 3.78 -3.93
CA VAL A 189 21.14 3.68 -4.65
C VAL A 189 20.65 5.02 -5.20
N ALA A 190 21.15 6.12 -4.66
CA ALA A 190 21.00 7.46 -5.20
C ALA A 190 22.38 8.14 -5.18
N PRO A 191 23.22 7.95 -6.22
CA PRO A 191 24.57 8.51 -6.23
C PRO A 191 24.57 10.05 -6.30
N TRP A 192 23.41 10.67 -6.50
CA TRP A 192 23.25 12.11 -6.59
C TRP A 192 23.08 12.75 -5.20
N ALA A 193 23.74 13.88 -4.98
CA ALA A 193 23.55 14.69 -3.77
C ALA A 193 22.15 15.32 -3.70
N VAL A 194 21.55 15.61 -4.86
CA VAL A 194 20.19 16.16 -5.04
C VAL A 194 19.51 15.34 -6.13
N ASN A 195 18.26 14.94 -5.93
CA ASN A 195 17.52 14.19 -6.94
C ASN A 195 17.49 14.98 -8.25
N PRO A 196 17.86 14.40 -9.42
CA PRO A 196 17.86 15.12 -10.69
C PRO A 196 16.47 15.68 -11.08
N PHE A 197 15.40 15.16 -10.49
CA PHE A 197 14.04 15.66 -10.67
C PHE A 197 13.61 16.70 -9.63
N HIS A 198 14.52 17.20 -8.78
CA HIS A 198 14.22 18.13 -7.69
C HIS A 198 13.38 19.33 -8.12
N ASP A 199 13.67 19.93 -9.28
CA ASP A 199 13.00 21.13 -9.79
C ASP A 199 11.90 20.82 -10.84
N HIS A 200 11.61 19.54 -11.09
CA HIS A 200 10.59 19.14 -12.06
C HIS A 200 9.18 19.23 -11.48
N PHE A 201 8.18 19.21 -12.37
CA PHE A 201 6.76 19.13 -12.07
C PHE A 201 6.24 20.19 -11.08
N GLY A 202 6.72 21.43 -11.20
CA GLY A 202 6.22 22.57 -10.42
C GLY A 202 4.75 22.90 -10.73
N ASP A 203 4.29 22.59 -11.94
CA ASP A 203 2.89 22.69 -12.36
C ASP A 203 1.95 21.75 -11.55
N LEU A 204 2.49 20.69 -10.94
CA LEU A 204 1.72 19.78 -10.10
C LEU A 204 1.63 20.20 -8.64
N ASP A 205 2.28 21.29 -8.22
CA ASP A 205 2.34 21.70 -6.82
C ASP A 205 0.94 22.03 -6.25
N GLU A 206 0.04 22.60 -7.06
CA GLU A 206 -1.36 22.84 -6.71
C GLU A 206 -2.22 21.56 -6.65
N HIS A 207 -1.67 20.41 -7.04
CA HIS A 207 -2.35 19.11 -7.00
C HIS A 207 -1.78 18.18 -5.93
N ARG A 208 -0.73 18.59 -5.20
CA ARG A 208 -0.14 17.79 -4.11
C ARG A 208 -1.10 17.64 -2.92
N GLY A 209 -1.10 16.45 -2.34
CA GLY A 209 -2.00 16.02 -1.27
C GLY A 209 -2.77 14.74 -1.60
N ALA A 210 -3.71 14.39 -0.74
CA ALA A 210 -4.58 13.24 -0.93
C ALA A 210 -5.64 13.54 -1.99
N TRP A 211 -5.56 12.89 -3.14
CA TRP A 211 -6.57 13.00 -4.18
C TRP A 211 -7.68 11.95 -3.97
N VAL A 212 -8.89 12.31 -4.38
CA VAL A 212 -10.08 11.44 -4.41
C VAL A 212 -10.54 11.32 -5.85
N ARG A 213 -10.79 10.09 -6.29
CA ARG A 213 -11.33 9.79 -7.62
C ARG A 213 -12.55 8.89 -7.52
N ARG A 214 -13.52 9.12 -8.41
CA ARG A 214 -14.78 8.39 -8.47
C ARG A 214 -14.99 7.77 -9.85
N SER A 215 -15.51 6.55 -9.88
CA SER A 215 -15.92 5.84 -11.09
C SER A 215 -17.43 5.54 -11.02
N LEU A 216 -18.11 5.79 -12.14
CA LEU A 216 -19.53 5.48 -12.34
C LEU A 216 -19.75 4.27 -13.26
N ASP A 217 -18.66 3.69 -13.75
CA ASP A 217 -18.63 2.68 -14.81
C ASP A 217 -17.72 1.50 -14.40
N GLU A 218 -17.77 1.14 -13.12
CA GLU A 218 -17.12 -0.05 -12.57
C GLU A 218 -15.61 -0.12 -12.88
N GLY A 219 -14.97 1.04 -12.76
CA GLY A 219 -13.54 1.22 -12.89
C GLY A 219 -13.04 1.45 -14.31
N LEU A 220 -13.91 1.53 -15.33
CA LEU A 220 -13.50 1.82 -16.71
C LEU A 220 -12.92 3.24 -16.82
N SER A 221 -13.52 4.23 -16.18
CA SER A 221 -13.00 5.61 -16.09
C SER A 221 -13.05 6.14 -14.65
N TRP A 222 -12.20 7.13 -14.36
CA TRP A 222 -12.05 7.71 -13.03
C TRP A 222 -11.97 9.24 -13.09
N GLU A 223 -13.00 9.90 -12.57
CA GLU A 223 -13.07 11.35 -12.44
C GLU A 223 -12.37 11.81 -11.15
N HIS A 224 -11.59 12.88 -11.23
CA HIS A 224 -11.04 13.53 -10.04
C HIS A 224 -12.11 14.40 -9.36
N THR A 225 -12.41 14.13 -8.10
CA THR A 225 -13.49 14.84 -7.38
C THR A 225 -12.97 15.78 -6.30
N ALA A 226 -11.78 15.54 -5.75
CA ALA A 226 -11.19 16.41 -4.73
C ALA A 226 -9.67 16.20 -4.56
N THR A 227 -8.99 17.26 -4.13
CA THR A 227 -7.64 17.22 -3.54
C THR A 227 -7.71 17.75 -2.11
N ILE A 228 -7.30 16.93 -1.15
CA ILE A 228 -7.37 17.19 0.29
C ILE A 228 -5.95 17.29 0.84
N ARG A 229 -5.65 18.37 1.55
CA ARG A 229 -4.32 18.59 2.15
C ARG A 229 -4.36 18.39 3.65
N PHE A 230 -3.55 17.45 4.11
CA PHE A 230 -3.29 17.21 5.53
C PHE A 230 -2.02 17.96 5.94
N GLY A 231 -2.10 18.77 6.99
CA GLY A 231 -1.00 19.61 7.44
C GLY A 231 -0.38 19.11 8.75
N PRO A 232 0.96 18.99 8.86
CA PRO A 232 1.96 19.00 7.78
C PRO A 232 1.96 17.68 6.97
N PRO A 233 2.32 17.70 5.67
CA PRO A 233 2.28 16.52 4.81
C PRO A 233 3.40 15.53 5.14
N GLU A 234 3.04 14.26 5.30
CA GLU A 234 3.97 13.14 5.47
C GLU A 234 3.28 11.87 4.99
N PHE A 235 3.50 11.53 3.71
CA PHE A 235 2.91 10.34 3.10
C PHE A 235 1.44 10.18 3.55
N ASP A 236 0.53 10.98 2.98
CA ASP A 236 -0.85 11.11 3.51
C ASP A 236 -1.54 9.75 3.73
N GLU A 237 -1.20 8.75 2.91
CA GLU A 237 -1.66 7.36 3.01
C GLU A 237 -3.19 7.27 3.26
N PRO A 238 -4.03 7.95 2.46
CA PRO A 238 -5.43 8.18 2.79
C PRO A 238 -6.27 6.90 2.75
N ARG A 239 -7.19 6.78 3.71
CA ARG A 239 -8.15 5.69 3.89
C ARG A 239 -9.56 6.25 3.96
N LEU A 240 -10.47 5.71 3.15
CA LEU A 240 -11.86 6.16 3.05
C LEU A 240 -12.82 5.05 3.46
N VAL A 241 -13.87 5.42 4.20
CA VAL A 241 -15.02 4.55 4.48
C VAL A 241 -16.32 5.35 4.39
N GLN A 242 -17.39 4.74 3.90
CA GLN A 242 -18.74 5.33 3.94
C GLN A 242 -19.42 5.00 5.28
N ARG A 243 -19.95 6.01 5.95
CA ARG A 243 -20.78 5.91 7.17
C ARG A 243 -22.20 5.47 6.85
N THR A 244 -22.93 4.98 7.85
CA THR A 244 -24.32 4.51 7.71
C THR A 244 -25.28 5.62 7.29
N ASP A 245 -24.97 6.88 7.63
CA ASP A 245 -25.70 8.07 7.17
C ASP A 245 -25.37 8.49 5.71
N GLY A 246 -24.50 7.72 5.03
CA GLY A 246 -24.06 7.96 3.66
C GLY A 246 -22.87 8.92 3.53
N THR A 247 -22.49 9.64 4.60
CA THR A 247 -21.32 10.54 4.57
C THR A 247 -20.02 9.75 4.47
N LEU A 248 -18.99 10.37 3.89
CA LEU A 248 -17.68 9.75 3.73
C LEU A 248 -16.76 10.18 4.87
N TRP A 249 -16.01 9.24 5.43
CA TRP A 249 -14.96 9.53 6.40
C TRP A 249 -13.62 9.16 5.80
N LEU A 250 -12.77 10.17 5.61
CA LEU A 250 -11.41 10.00 5.11
C LEU A 250 -10.43 10.28 6.23
N THR A 251 -9.47 9.39 6.41
CA THR A 251 -8.41 9.46 7.40
C THR A 251 -7.05 9.37 6.72
N ALA A 252 -6.05 10.04 7.28
CA ALA A 252 -4.70 10.12 6.71
C ALA A 252 -3.66 10.11 7.82
N ARG A 253 -2.49 9.58 7.52
CA ARG A 253 -1.33 9.58 8.42
C ARG A 253 -0.78 11.00 8.58
N LEU A 254 -0.23 11.30 9.76
CA LEU A 254 0.47 12.56 10.04
C LEU A 254 1.96 12.38 10.36
N ALA A 255 2.76 13.39 10.03
CA ALA A 255 4.21 13.45 10.29
C ALA A 255 4.55 13.34 11.77
N SER A 256 3.86 14.14 12.58
CA SER A 256 4.02 14.23 14.04
C SER A 256 3.52 12.99 14.80
N GLY A 257 3.04 11.97 14.09
CA GLY A 257 2.18 10.93 14.64
C GLY A 257 0.73 11.40 14.77
N GLY A 258 -0.16 10.42 14.93
CA GLY A 258 -1.60 10.58 14.90
C GLY A 258 -2.20 10.34 13.52
N LEU A 259 -3.53 10.42 13.46
CA LEU A 259 -4.29 10.50 12.23
C LEU A 259 -4.87 11.90 12.08
N ALA A 260 -4.98 12.36 10.85
CA ALA A 260 -5.95 13.40 10.50
C ALA A 260 -7.20 12.77 9.91
N GLU A 261 -8.30 13.50 10.00
CA GLU A 261 -9.61 13.09 9.52
C GLU A 261 -10.35 14.26 8.87
N THR A 262 -11.21 13.93 7.90
CA THR A 262 -12.20 14.82 7.34
C THR A 262 -13.46 14.04 6.96
N THR A 263 -14.60 14.74 6.87
CA THR A 263 -15.85 14.17 6.39
C THR A 263 -16.24 14.78 5.05
N GLY A 264 -16.59 13.92 4.11
CA GLY A 264 -17.08 14.28 2.79
C GLY A 264 -18.58 14.01 2.63
N ASP A 265 -19.17 14.64 1.62
CA ASP A 265 -20.52 14.31 1.18
C ASP A 265 -20.56 12.97 0.42
N PRO A 266 -21.74 12.34 0.23
CA PRO A 266 -21.85 11.04 -0.42
C PRO A 266 -21.34 11.00 -1.87
N THR A 267 -21.22 12.17 -2.52
CA THR A 267 -20.71 12.27 -3.90
C THR A 267 -19.18 12.38 -3.98
N ALA A 268 -18.50 12.47 -2.83
CA ALA A 268 -17.06 12.68 -2.72
C ALA A 268 -16.54 13.98 -3.34
N THR A 269 -17.39 15.00 -3.48
CA THR A 269 -17.04 16.29 -4.13
C THR A 269 -16.85 17.42 -3.13
N ARG A 270 -17.46 17.33 -1.94
CA ARG A 270 -17.38 18.37 -0.91
C ARG A 270 -16.86 17.80 0.39
N TRP A 271 -15.82 18.43 0.92
CA TRP A 271 -15.12 17.97 2.10
C TRP A 271 -15.02 19.09 3.14
N LYS A 272 -15.14 18.73 4.42
CA LYS A 272 -14.82 19.66 5.50
C LYS A 272 -13.31 19.88 5.58
N GLN A 273 -12.90 20.94 6.26
CA GLN A 273 -11.49 21.17 6.55
C GLN A 273 -10.92 19.99 7.35
N PRO A 274 -9.79 19.38 6.92
CA PRO A 274 -9.11 18.34 7.68
C PRO A 274 -8.66 18.81 9.05
N ARG A 275 -8.71 17.90 10.02
CA ARG A 275 -8.27 18.14 11.40
C ARG A 275 -7.58 16.90 11.97
N PRO A 276 -6.67 17.02 12.93
CA PRO A 276 -6.19 15.87 13.70
C PRO A 276 -7.36 15.14 14.38
N SER A 277 -7.31 13.81 14.40
CA SER A 277 -8.27 12.99 15.14
C SER A 277 -8.09 13.22 16.63
N SER A 278 -9.18 13.49 17.33
CA SER A 278 -9.19 13.63 18.79
C SER A 278 -9.27 12.28 19.52
N VAL A 279 -9.60 11.21 18.80
CA VAL A 279 -9.88 9.88 19.37
C VAL A 279 -8.76 8.89 19.06
N ILE A 280 -8.28 8.86 17.81
CA ILE A 280 -7.32 7.86 17.36
C ILE A 280 -5.92 8.47 17.31
N ARG A 281 -4.99 7.92 18.11
CA ARG A 281 -3.57 8.27 18.05
C ARG A 281 -2.71 7.06 17.77
N GLN A 282 -1.71 7.24 16.93
CA GLN A 282 -0.77 6.21 16.52
C GLN A 282 0.58 6.84 16.12
N PRO A 283 1.68 6.08 15.99
CA PRO A 283 2.88 6.59 15.32
C PRO A 283 2.62 6.97 13.86
N SER A 284 3.58 7.65 13.22
CA SER A 284 3.55 7.92 11.79
C SER A 284 3.69 6.59 11.01
N SER A 285 2.56 5.95 10.74
CA SER A 285 2.45 4.64 10.09
C SER A 285 1.10 4.50 9.40
N ARG A 286 1.04 3.72 8.31
CA ARG A 286 -0.21 3.33 7.65
C ARG A 286 -1.12 2.59 8.65
N HIS A 287 -2.41 2.87 8.58
CA HIS A 287 -3.48 2.14 9.28
C HIS A 287 -4.43 1.48 8.28
N ALA A 288 -5.22 0.52 8.78
CA ALA A 288 -6.34 -0.05 8.04
C ALA A 288 -7.65 0.41 8.69
N LEU A 289 -8.61 0.79 7.86
CA LEU A 289 -9.97 1.12 8.29
C LEU A 289 -10.92 0.59 7.21
N GLN A 290 -11.84 -0.28 7.59
CA GLN A 290 -12.78 -0.92 6.67
C GLN A 290 -14.11 -1.17 7.36
N ARG A 291 -15.22 -1.03 6.63
CA ARG A 291 -16.52 -1.55 7.06
C ARG A 291 -16.59 -3.04 6.75
N LEU A 292 -16.84 -3.85 7.77
CA LEU A 292 -17.02 -5.28 7.65
C LEU A 292 -18.40 -5.64 7.10
N ARG A 293 -18.58 -6.89 6.64
CA ARG A 293 -19.89 -7.41 6.18
C ARG A 293 -20.96 -7.39 7.27
N SER A 294 -20.57 -7.43 8.55
CA SER A 294 -21.47 -7.25 9.71
C SER A 294 -22.02 -5.83 9.84
N GLY A 295 -21.45 -4.87 9.12
CA GLY A 295 -21.73 -3.44 9.24
C GLY A 295 -20.83 -2.71 10.25
N ALA A 296 -20.05 -3.44 11.07
CA ALA A 296 -19.09 -2.83 11.99
C ALA A 296 -17.91 -2.16 11.23
N LEU A 297 -17.31 -1.14 11.82
CA LEU A 297 -16.00 -0.64 11.37
C LEU A 297 -14.89 -1.37 12.10
N LEU A 298 -13.92 -1.88 11.34
CA LEU A 298 -12.67 -2.43 11.84
C LEU A 298 -11.53 -1.45 11.59
N LEU A 299 -10.88 -1.02 12.66
CA LEU A 299 -9.63 -0.26 12.64
C LEU A 299 -8.49 -1.18 13.05
N VAL A 300 -7.41 -1.19 12.28
CA VAL A 300 -6.14 -1.81 12.70
C VAL A 300 -5.05 -0.75 12.66
N LYS A 301 -4.39 -0.56 13.81
CA LYS A 301 -3.39 0.50 14.01
C LYS A 301 -2.28 0.06 14.97
N ASN A 302 -1.18 0.81 15.01
CA ASN A 302 -0.10 0.59 15.98
C ASN A 302 -0.40 1.25 17.33
N GLY A 303 -0.13 0.53 18.42
CA GLY A 303 -0.39 0.94 19.81
C GLY A 303 -1.65 0.30 20.37
N SER A 304 -1.55 -0.29 21.56
CA SER A 304 -2.62 -1.07 22.19
C SER A 304 -3.75 -0.24 22.82
N GLU A 305 -3.58 1.08 22.94
CA GLU A 305 -4.60 2.00 23.45
C GLU A 305 -5.07 2.94 22.33
N LEU A 306 -6.38 3.11 22.11
CA LEU A 306 -6.93 3.86 20.97
C LEU A 306 -6.38 5.31 20.88
N GLY A 307 -6.40 6.04 21.99
CA GLY A 307 -6.00 7.45 22.09
C GLY A 307 -4.51 7.69 22.39
N ARG A 308 -3.67 6.63 22.33
CA ARG A 308 -2.25 6.74 22.64
C ARG A 308 -1.40 6.01 21.58
N PRO A 309 -0.30 6.61 21.11
CA PRO A 309 0.65 5.89 20.28
C PRO A 309 1.35 4.79 21.10
N ALA A 310 1.86 3.77 20.40
CA ALA A 310 2.72 2.75 20.99
C ALA A 310 3.91 3.36 21.77
N PRO A 311 4.41 2.68 22.82
CA PRO A 311 5.60 3.11 23.55
C PRO A 311 6.79 3.41 22.62
N GLY A 312 7.53 4.49 22.92
CA GLY A 312 8.67 4.91 22.12
C GLY A 312 8.30 5.48 20.73
N HIS A 313 7.01 5.72 20.45
CA HIS A 313 6.50 6.22 19.17
C HIS A 313 6.88 5.34 17.95
N GLY A 314 7.22 4.08 18.21
CA GLY A 314 7.60 3.10 17.20
C GLY A 314 6.40 2.36 16.63
N ARG A 315 6.62 1.66 15.52
CA ARG A 315 5.63 0.75 14.92
C ARG A 315 5.62 -0.57 15.70
N SER A 316 4.83 -0.66 16.76
CA SER A 316 4.63 -1.87 17.57
C SER A 316 3.16 -2.03 17.98
N GLU A 317 2.84 -3.13 18.65
CA GLU A 317 1.51 -3.40 19.21
C GLU A 317 0.41 -3.25 18.14
N LEU A 318 0.53 -4.00 17.04
CA LEU A 318 -0.48 -3.97 15.99
C LEU A 318 -1.81 -4.47 16.56
N THR A 319 -2.82 -3.61 16.63
CA THR A 319 -4.04 -3.82 17.42
C THR A 319 -5.28 -3.54 16.58
N ALA A 320 -6.26 -4.45 16.68
CA ALA A 320 -7.56 -4.36 16.03
C ALA A 320 -8.63 -3.80 16.98
N TYR A 321 -9.49 -2.92 16.49
CA TYR A 321 -10.60 -2.30 17.23
C TYR A 321 -11.88 -2.35 16.39
N LEU A 322 -13.01 -2.71 17.01
CA LEU A 322 -14.33 -2.62 16.40
C LEU A 322 -15.11 -1.40 16.89
N SER A 323 -15.90 -0.83 15.99
CA SER A 323 -16.95 0.15 16.28
C SER A 323 -18.25 -0.25 15.58
N HIS A 324 -19.37 -0.15 16.30
CA HIS A 324 -20.71 -0.43 15.77
C HIS A 324 -21.54 0.84 15.52
N ASP A 325 -20.94 2.01 15.71
CA ASP A 325 -21.59 3.34 15.68
C ASP A 325 -20.75 4.34 14.86
N ASP A 326 -20.17 3.87 13.76
CA ASP A 326 -19.42 4.68 12.80
C ASP A 326 -18.22 5.45 13.38
N GLY A 327 -17.55 4.82 14.33
CA GLY A 327 -16.30 5.29 14.92
C GLY A 327 -16.49 6.24 16.11
N VAL A 328 -17.71 6.37 16.63
CA VAL A 328 -18.00 7.16 17.84
C VAL A 328 -17.48 6.45 19.09
N THR A 329 -17.77 5.16 19.25
CA THR A 329 -17.23 4.31 20.31
C THR A 329 -16.49 3.12 19.73
N TRP A 330 -15.52 2.62 20.50
CA TRP A 330 -14.65 1.52 20.09
C TRP A 330 -14.49 0.52 21.23
N THR A 331 -14.33 -0.75 20.87
CA THR A 331 -13.91 -1.82 21.80
C THR A 331 -12.55 -1.52 22.46
N ARG A 332 -12.19 -2.30 23.49
CA ARG A 332 -10.89 -2.16 24.19
C ARG A 332 -9.67 -2.46 23.30
N GLY A 333 -9.87 -3.18 22.20
CA GLY A 333 -8.83 -3.58 21.25
C GLY A 333 -8.29 -4.99 21.50
N LEU A 334 -7.82 -5.63 20.43
CA LEU A 334 -7.19 -6.95 20.41
C LEU A 334 -5.81 -6.83 19.78
N VAL A 335 -4.75 -7.05 20.57
CA VAL A 335 -3.38 -7.03 20.05
C VAL A 335 -3.18 -8.25 19.17
N LEU A 336 -2.93 -8.01 17.88
CA LEU A 336 -2.64 -9.03 16.87
C LEU A 336 -1.16 -9.43 16.91
N ASP A 337 -0.27 -8.46 17.09
CA ASP A 337 1.17 -8.69 17.21
C ASP A 337 1.83 -7.65 18.12
N GLY A 338 2.39 -8.13 19.24
CA GLY A 338 3.06 -7.29 20.24
C GLY A 338 4.51 -6.94 19.91
N ARG A 339 5.09 -7.51 18.84
CA ARG A 339 6.49 -7.24 18.47
C ARG A 339 6.71 -5.80 18.03
N SER A 340 7.97 -5.37 18.03
CA SER A 340 8.37 -4.12 17.40
C SER A 340 8.51 -4.29 15.89
N LYS A 341 8.51 -3.17 15.16
CA LYS A 341 8.63 -3.09 13.70
C LYS A 341 7.55 -3.87 12.94
N VAL A 342 6.32 -3.89 13.44
CA VAL A 342 5.13 -4.41 12.73
C VAL A 342 4.34 -3.27 12.13
N ALA A 343 4.00 -3.34 10.85
CA ALA A 343 3.50 -2.18 10.11
C ALA A 343 2.57 -2.54 8.93
N TYR A 344 1.89 -1.51 8.44
CA TYR A 344 1.14 -1.46 7.18
C TYR A 344 0.04 -2.52 7.09
N PRO A 345 -0.92 -2.54 8.04
CA PRO A 345 -2.02 -3.47 7.99
C PRO A 345 -2.91 -3.23 6.77
N ASP A 346 -3.47 -4.31 6.24
CA ASP A 346 -4.62 -4.29 5.33
C ASP A 346 -5.58 -5.45 5.67
N ILE A 347 -6.87 -5.28 5.38
CA ILE A 347 -7.94 -6.14 5.90
C ILE A 347 -8.59 -6.91 4.74
N ALA A 348 -8.84 -8.20 4.91
CA ALA A 348 -9.72 -9.00 4.06
C ALA A 348 -10.74 -9.76 4.91
N GLU A 349 -11.91 -10.03 4.34
CA GLU A 349 -12.95 -10.84 4.96
C GLU A 349 -13.16 -12.13 4.17
N LEU A 350 -12.89 -13.25 4.83
CA LEU A 350 -13.24 -14.57 4.35
C LEU A 350 -14.72 -14.89 4.65
N PRO A 351 -15.31 -15.92 4.01
CA PRO A 351 -16.60 -16.46 4.39
C PRO A 351 -16.70 -16.81 5.88
N TYR A 352 -17.93 -16.86 6.40
CA TYR A 352 -18.25 -17.23 7.78
C TYR A 352 -17.61 -16.33 8.86
N GLY A 353 -17.48 -15.03 8.58
CA GLY A 353 -17.06 -14.01 9.55
C GLY A 353 -15.59 -14.08 9.98
N ARG A 354 -14.75 -14.74 9.17
CA ARG A 354 -13.30 -14.80 9.40
C ARG A 354 -12.64 -13.53 8.85
N ILE A 355 -11.89 -12.85 9.70
CA ILE A 355 -11.12 -11.65 9.35
C ILE A 355 -9.67 -12.04 9.16
N CYS A 356 -9.06 -11.47 8.13
CA CYS A 356 -7.65 -11.61 7.78
C CYS A 356 -7.01 -10.22 7.78
N VAL A 357 -5.87 -10.07 8.45
CA VAL A 357 -5.08 -8.83 8.45
C VAL A 357 -3.67 -9.15 7.96
N SER A 358 -3.30 -8.65 6.78
CA SER A 358 -1.93 -8.72 6.27
C SER A 358 -1.11 -7.57 6.84
N TYR A 359 0.14 -7.79 7.20
CA TYR A 359 1.07 -6.77 7.72
C TYR A 359 2.53 -7.15 7.48
N ASP A 360 3.44 -6.17 7.45
CA ASP A 360 4.89 -6.44 7.37
C ASP A 360 5.56 -6.44 8.75
N HIS A 361 6.63 -7.22 8.89
CA HIS A 361 7.46 -7.27 10.08
C HIS A 361 8.95 -7.10 9.73
N ASN A 362 9.58 -6.12 10.39
CA ASN A 362 11.01 -5.83 10.33
C ASN A 362 11.55 -5.78 8.89
N ARG A 363 10.84 -5.06 8.00
CA ARG A 363 11.04 -5.00 6.55
C ARG A 363 12.50 -4.92 6.08
N ARG A 364 13.34 -4.16 6.80
CA ARG A 364 14.75 -3.96 6.42
C ARG A 364 15.57 -5.23 6.54
N THR A 365 15.42 -5.98 7.64
CA THR A 365 16.17 -7.22 7.85
C THR A 365 15.29 -8.42 7.54
N ASP A 366 14.31 -8.73 8.38
CA ASP A 366 13.58 -9.99 8.28
C ASP A 366 12.67 -10.00 7.05
N GLY A 367 12.12 -8.84 6.66
CA GLY A 367 11.40 -8.69 5.39
C GLY A 367 10.16 -9.57 5.28
N GLN A 368 9.50 -9.90 6.40
CA GLN A 368 8.38 -10.84 6.41
C GLN A 368 7.07 -10.13 6.07
N VAL A 369 6.23 -10.80 5.27
CA VAL A 369 4.80 -10.50 5.18
C VAL A 369 4.05 -11.56 5.98
N LEU A 370 3.16 -11.11 6.85
CA LEU A 370 2.47 -11.93 7.83
C LEU A 370 0.96 -11.75 7.70
N LEU A 371 0.22 -12.74 8.19
CA LEU A 371 -1.23 -12.75 8.25
C LEU A 371 -1.67 -13.01 9.70
N ALA A 372 -2.55 -12.17 10.23
CA ALA A 372 -3.32 -12.47 11.43
C ALA A 372 -4.75 -12.87 11.04
N ARG A 373 -5.26 -13.99 11.57
CA ARG A 373 -6.60 -14.51 11.29
C ARG A 373 -7.39 -14.69 12.58
N PHE A 374 -8.60 -14.12 12.63
CA PHE A 374 -9.45 -14.07 13.82
C PHE A 374 -10.92 -13.79 13.46
N THR A 375 -11.78 -13.54 14.45
CA THR A 375 -13.20 -13.16 14.29
C THR A 375 -13.52 -11.91 15.10
N GLU A 376 -14.67 -11.28 14.83
CA GLU A 376 -15.17 -10.17 15.66
C GLU A 376 -15.33 -10.59 17.13
N ASP A 377 -15.79 -11.81 17.39
CA ASP A 377 -15.93 -12.36 18.74
C ASP A 377 -14.60 -12.40 19.51
N ALA A 378 -13.49 -12.69 18.83
CA ALA A 378 -12.17 -12.68 19.46
C ALA A 378 -11.80 -11.27 19.96
N ILE A 379 -12.22 -10.23 19.23
CA ILE A 379 -11.99 -8.82 19.60
C ILE A 379 -12.86 -8.45 20.80
N THR A 380 -14.16 -8.75 20.72
CA THR A 380 -15.13 -8.45 21.79
C THR A 380 -14.79 -9.18 23.09
N ALA A 381 -14.35 -10.43 23.00
CA ALA A 381 -13.94 -11.23 24.16
C ALA A 381 -12.51 -10.92 24.65
N GLY A 382 -11.71 -10.15 23.90
CA GLY A 382 -10.31 -9.87 24.23
C GLY A 382 -9.43 -11.12 24.24
N ARG A 383 -9.69 -12.08 23.36
CA ARG A 383 -9.07 -13.41 23.33
C ARG A 383 -7.94 -13.49 22.29
N SER A 384 -6.76 -13.01 22.66
CA SER A 384 -5.57 -13.03 21.79
C SER A 384 -5.09 -14.44 21.44
N ASP A 385 -5.45 -15.44 22.24
CA ASP A 385 -5.20 -16.86 21.96
C ASP A 385 -6.02 -17.41 20.78
N LEU A 386 -7.06 -16.68 20.34
CA LEU A 386 -7.84 -17.00 19.14
C LEU A 386 -7.30 -16.31 17.87
N VAL A 387 -6.16 -15.60 17.97
CA VAL A 387 -5.49 -14.98 16.82
C VAL A 387 -4.45 -15.96 16.28
N GLU A 388 -4.69 -16.48 15.09
CA GLU A 388 -3.69 -17.26 14.36
C GLU A 388 -2.75 -16.32 13.61
N ARG A 389 -1.44 -16.55 13.71
CA ARG A 389 -0.42 -15.79 12.96
C ARG A 389 0.32 -16.71 12.00
N ILE A 390 0.34 -16.33 10.73
CA ILE A 390 0.83 -17.15 9.63
C ILE A 390 1.82 -16.33 8.81
N VAL A 391 2.88 -16.96 8.30
CA VAL A 391 3.83 -16.33 7.39
C VAL A 391 3.25 -16.43 5.97
N VAL A 392 3.07 -15.30 5.31
CA VAL A 392 2.64 -15.22 3.90
C VAL A 392 3.86 -15.36 2.99
N SER A 393 4.92 -14.63 3.33
CA SER A 393 6.20 -14.74 2.66
C SER A 393 7.33 -14.30 3.59
N GLU A 394 8.50 -14.87 3.35
CA GLU A 394 9.75 -14.43 3.95
C GLU A 394 10.87 -14.46 2.90
N PRO A 395 11.89 -13.60 3.05
CA PRO A 395 13.03 -13.57 2.15
C PRO A 395 13.87 -14.84 2.21
N ASP A 396 14.43 -15.24 1.07
CA ASP A 396 15.54 -16.18 1.01
C ASP A 396 16.72 -15.58 1.80
N PRO A 397 17.24 -16.26 2.83
CA PRO A 397 18.28 -15.69 3.70
C PRO A 397 19.52 -15.22 2.92
N ALA A 398 19.95 -15.98 1.91
CA ALA A 398 21.09 -15.61 1.09
C ALA A 398 20.83 -14.36 0.24
N ALA A 399 19.65 -14.26 -0.38
CA ALA A 399 19.27 -13.07 -1.14
C ALA A 399 19.11 -11.82 -0.26
N ARG A 400 18.50 -11.96 0.92
CA ARG A 400 18.41 -10.90 1.94
C ARG A 400 19.80 -10.43 2.35
N ASP A 401 20.71 -11.34 2.69
CA ASP A 401 22.04 -10.98 3.14
C ASP A 401 22.86 -10.31 2.02
N ALA A 402 22.71 -10.79 0.79
CA ALA A 402 23.29 -10.15 -0.39
C ALA A 402 22.73 -8.72 -0.59
N ARG A 403 21.41 -8.51 -0.42
CA ARG A 403 20.81 -7.17 -0.47
C ARG A 403 21.37 -6.28 0.63
N LEU A 404 21.37 -6.74 1.88
CA LEU A 404 21.89 -5.98 3.02
C LEU A 404 23.36 -5.61 2.83
N HIS A 405 24.16 -6.51 2.25
CA HIS A 405 25.55 -6.24 1.90
C HIS A 405 25.65 -5.11 0.86
N ARG A 406 24.86 -5.16 -0.23
CA ARG A 406 24.82 -4.09 -1.25
C ARG A 406 24.37 -2.75 -0.67
N GLU A 407 23.35 -2.75 0.19
CA GLU A 407 22.84 -1.54 0.85
C GLU A 407 23.86 -0.94 1.83
N SER A 408 24.64 -1.78 2.52
CA SER A 408 25.62 -1.36 3.51
C SER A 408 26.98 -1.00 2.91
N ASN A 409 27.28 -1.48 1.70
CA ASN A 409 28.56 -1.25 1.04
C ASN A 409 28.37 -0.80 -0.43
N PRO A 410 28.07 0.50 -0.65
CA PRO A 410 27.77 1.07 -1.96
C PRO A 410 28.75 0.80 -3.10
N HIS A 411 30.01 0.50 -2.75
CA HIS A 411 31.12 0.44 -3.69
C HIS A 411 31.63 -0.98 -3.92
N ALA A 412 30.98 -2.01 -3.35
CA ALA A 412 31.53 -3.36 -3.31
C ALA A 412 31.20 -4.24 -4.53
N ASN A 413 30.26 -3.83 -5.38
CA ASN A 413 29.94 -4.54 -6.62
C ASN A 413 29.96 -3.53 -7.78
N ALA A 414 31.17 -3.24 -8.25
CA ALA A 414 31.43 -2.66 -9.57
C ALA A 414 31.81 -3.79 -10.53
#